data_AF-A0A850GQR2-F1
#
_entry.id   AF-A0A850GQR2-F1
#
_cell.length_a   1.000
_cell.length_b   1.000
_cell.length_c   1.000
_cell.angle_alpha   90.00
_cell.angle_beta   90.00
_cell.angle_gamma   90.00
#
_symmetry.space_group_name_H-M   'P 1'
#
loop_
_entity.id
_entity.type
_entity.pdbx_description
1 polymer ?
#
loop_
_entity_poly.entity_id
_entity_poly.type
_entity_poly.pdbx_seq_one_letter_code
_entity_poly.pdbx_strand_id
1 'polypeptide(L)'
;MALLQAPKVDQGEALALQLANLAGCDLSGRVLSWVGLVGLYAPGLDCSAAVLYGAALTDAQLEGACFRGADLREADLSRARLVDACFAGADLRDADFERADLSGADFSGADLRGASFLDAIQPPSQPN
;
A
#
# COMPACT_ATOMS: atom_id res chain seq x y z
N MET A 1 4.64 2.33 -26.64
CA MET A 1 4.75 0.95 -26.12
C MET A 1 6.18 0.72 -25.66
N ALA A 2 6.52 1.18 -24.46
CA ALA A 2 7.76 0.79 -23.81
C ALA A 2 7.41 -0.30 -22.80
N LEU A 3 7.77 -1.54 -23.11
CA LEU A 3 7.83 -2.63 -22.15
C LEU A 3 8.90 -2.24 -21.12
N LEU A 4 8.52 -1.53 -20.07
CA LEU A 4 9.29 -1.52 -18.84
C LEU A 4 9.28 -2.96 -18.34
N GLN A 5 10.40 -3.65 -18.55
CA GLN A 5 10.65 -4.93 -17.90
C GLN A 5 10.49 -4.70 -16.40
N ALA A 6 9.46 -5.32 -15.81
CA ALA A 6 9.23 -5.26 -14.37
C ALA A 6 10.55 -5.60 -13.66
N PRO A 7 11.04 -4.76 -12.73
CA PRO A 7 12.28 -5.05 -12.01
C PRO A 7 12.14 -6.42 -11.36
N LYS A 8 13.14 -7.28 -11.55
CA LYS A 8 13.24 -8.55 -10.84
C LYS A 8 13.46 -8.21 -9.37
N VAL A 9 12.48 -8.55 -8.55
CA VAL A 9 12.50 -8.31 -7.11
C VAL A 9 13.20 -9.52 -6.49
N ASP A 10 14.53 -9.44 -6.37
CA ASP A 10 15.31 -10.41 -5.60
C ASP A 10 15.41 -9.94 -4.13
N GLN A 11 15.17 -10.88 -3.22
CA GLN A 11 14.82 -10.71 -1.79
C GLN A 11 15.90 -10.14 -0.87
N GLY A 12 16.77 -9.24 -1.33
CA GLY A 12 17.88 -8.74 -0.49
C GLY A 12 18.30 -7.31 -0.73
N GLU A 13 17.79 -6.66 -1.77
CA GLU A 13 18.11 -5.26 -2.01
C GLU A 13 16.90 -4.43 -1.64
N ALA A 14 17.06 -3.61 -0.60
CA ALA A 14 16.20 -2.49 -0.33
C ALA A 14 16.15 -1.64 -1.60
N LEU A 15 15.20 -1.96 -2.48
CA LEU A 15 14.96 -1.23 -3.71
C LEU A 15 14.39 0.10 -3.24
N ALA A 16 15.27 1.06 -2.98
CA ALA A 16 14.92 2.43 -2.72
C ALA A 16 14.33 2.99 -4.02
N LEU A 17 13.09 2.61 -4.31
CA LEU A 17 12.24 3.17 -5.37
C LEU A 17 11.75 4.57 -4.96
N GLN A 18 12.54 5.27 -4.14
CA GLN A 18 12.31 6.66 -3.78
C GLN A 18 12.13 7.43 -5.10
N LEU A 19 10.94 8.02 -5.28
CA LEU A 19 10.57 8.82 -6.44
C LEU A 19 10.39 8.05 -7.77
N ALA A 20 10.30 6.72 -7.76
CA ALA A 20 9.96 5.97 -8.97
C ALA A 20 8.47 6.17 -9.32
N ASN A 21 8.21 6.56 -10.58
CA ASN A 21 6.85 6.59 -11.11
C ASN A 21 6.44 5.18 -11.51
N LEU A 22 5.51 4.59 -10.76
CA LEU A 22 4.95 3.26 -11.01
C LEU A 22 3.45 3.32 -11.28
N ALA A 23 2.95 4.46 -11.77
CA ALA A 23 1.54 4.63 -12.09
C ALA A 23 1.03 3.50 -13.00
N GLY A 24 0.00 2.79 -12.55
CA GLY A 24 -0.61 1.67 -13.26
C GLY A 24 0.27 0.43 -13.44
N CYS A 25 1.37 0.30 -12.71
CA CYS A 25 2.18 -0.92 -12.75
C CYS A 25 1.47 -2.10 -12.07
N ASP A 26 1.69 -3.30 -12.60
CA ASP A 26 1.21 -4.55 -12.03
C ASP A 26 2.31 -5.20 -11.19
N LEU A 27 2.08 -5.24 -9.87
CA LEU A 27 2.87 -5.93 -8.87
C LEU A 27 2.03 -6.99 -8.13
N SER A 28 0.93 -7.42 -8.71
CA SER A 28 0.03 -8.40 -8.12
C SER A 28 0.76 -9.71 -7.80
N GLY A 29 0.45 -10.29 -6.64
CA GLY A 29 1.04 -11.55 -6.16
C GLY A 29 2.54 -11.51 -5.86
N ARG A 30 3.21 -10.35 -5.93
CA ARG A 30 4.65 -10.24 -5.67
C ARG A 30 4.96 -10.22 -4.18
N VAL A 31 6.13 -10.74 -3.83
CA VAL A 31 6.68 -10.65 -2.47
C VAL A 31 7.58 -9.42 -2.37
N LEU A 32 7.15 -8.44 -1.60
CA LEU A 32 7.75 -7.12 -1.39
C LEU A 32 7.85 -6.78 0.11
N SER A 33 8.03 -7.81 0.95
CA SER A 33 8.15 -7.65 2.40
C SER A 33 9.37 -6.79 2.75
N TRP A 34 9.21 -5.88 3.71
CA TRP A 34 10.27 -4.98 4.19
C TRP A 34 10.86 -4.03 3.12
N VAL A 35 10.20 -3.87 1.97
CA VAL A 35 10.69 -2.99 0.90
C VAL A 35 10.42 -1.53 1.25
N GLY A 36 11.42 -0.66 1.01
CA GLY A 36 11.33 0.78 1.15
C GLY A 36 10.72 1.46 -0.07
N LEU A 37 9.45 1.80 0.00
CA LEU A 37 8.61 2.42 -1.03
C LEU A 37 8.22 3.87 -0.69
N VAL A 38 8.98 4.50 0.20
CA VAL A 38 8.73 5.84 0.75
C VAL A 38 8.68 6.90 -0.35
N GLY A 39 7.61 7.69 -0.36
CA GLY A 39 7.44 8.84 -1.26
C GLY A 39 7.29 8.50 -2.74
N LEU A 40 6.95 7.25 -3.08
CA LEU A 40 6.76 6.85 -4.48
C LEU A 40 5.49 7.48 -5.06
N TYR A 41 5.47 7.65 -6.39
CA TYR A 41 4.30 8.11 -7.12
C TYR A 41 3.74 6.97 -7.97
N ALA A 42 2.65 6.35 -7.53
CA ALA A 42 2.03 5.24 -8.25
C ALA A 42 0.51 5.24 -8.11
N PRO A 43 -0.18 6.25 -8.67
CA PRO A 43 -1.62 6.21 -8.79
C PRO A 43 -2.04 5.00 -9.64
N GLY A 44 -3.09 4.30 -9.22
CA GLY A 44 -3.61 3.11 -9.90
C GLY A 44 -2.70 1.89 -9.89
N LEU A 45 -1.70 1.84 -8.99
CA LEU A 45 -0.83 0.66 -8.83
C LEU A 45 -1.65 -0.58 -8.46
N ASP A 46 -1.40 -1.71 -9.12
CA ASP A 46 -2.01 -2.98 -8.75
C ASP A 46 -1.03 -3.81 -7.90
N CYS A 47 -1.35 -3.95 -6.61
CA CYS A 47 -0.67 -4.81 -5.64
C CYS A 47 -1.61 -5.89 -5.12
N SER A 48 -2.61 -6.30 -5.90
CA SER A 48 -3.58 -7.32 -5.50
C SER A 48 -2.87 -8.63 -5.13
N ALA A 49 -3.22 -9.22 -3.99
CA ALA A 49 -2.59 -10.42 -3.44
C ALA A 49 -1.05 -10.34 -3.24
N ALA A 50 -0.45 -9.14 -3.26
CA ALA A 50 0.96 -8.97 -2.96
C ALA A 50 1.25 -9.16 -1.47
N VAL A 51 2.48 -9.55 -1.14
CA VAL A 51 2.97 -9.65 0.23
C VAL A 51 3.86 -8.44 0.53
N LEU A 52 3.30 -7.46 1.22
CA LEU A 52 3.89 -6.19 1.62
C LEU A 52 4.10 -6.10 3.14
N TYR A 53 4.23 -7.26 3.80
CA TYR A 53 4.52 -7.34 5.24
C TYR A 53 5.70 -6.45 5.64
N GLY A 54 5.48 -5.52 6.58
CA GLY A 54 6.49 -4.57 7.04
C GLY A 54 7.02 -3.60 5.98
N ALA A 55 6.34 -3.44 4.84
CA ALA A 55 6.76 -2.51 3.80
C ALA A 55 6.58 -1.05 4.25
N ALA A 56 7.51 -0.18 3.85
CA ALA A 56 7.46 1.24 4.16
C ALA A 56 6.93 2.04 2.97
N LEU A 57 5.65 2.41 3.02
CA LEU A 57 4.90 3.20 2.04
C LEU A 57 4.62 4.63 2.53
N THR A 58 5.41 5.10 3.51
CA THR A 58 5.30 6.44 4.08
C THR A 58 5.34 7.52 3.00
N ASP A 59 4.49 8.53 3.09
CA ASP A 59 4.39 9.65 2.13
C ASP A 59 4.12 9.23 0.66
N ALA A 60 3.74 7.98 0.38
CA ALA A 60 3.48 7.51 -0.98
C ALA A 60 2.18 8.08 -1.57
N GLN A 61 2.17 8.33 -2.89
CA GLN A 61 0.99 8.75 -3.66
C GLN A 61 0.43 7.53 -4.40
N LEU A 62 -0.66 6.99 -3.88
CA LEU A 62 -1.24 5.68 -4.23
C LEU A 62 -2.74 5.82 -4.53
N GLU A 63 -3.15 6.95 -5.12
CA GLU A 63 -4.55 7.20 -5.43
C GLU A 63 -5.11 6.14 -6.39
N GLY A 64 -6.22 5.52 -6.02
CA GLY A 64 -6.84 4.44 -6.78
C GLY A 64 -6.02 3.15 -6.84
N ALA A 65 -4.99 2.98 -6.00
CA ALA A 65 -4.22 1.75 -5.95
C ALA A 65 -5.07 0.56 -5.45
N CYS A 66 -4.78 -0.63 -5.97
CA CYS A 66 -5.49 -1.86 -5.63
C CYS A 66 -4.62 -2.77 -4.77
N PHE A 67 -5.02 -2.96 -3.51
CA PHE A 67 -4.40 -3.86 -2.53
C PHE A 67 -5.33 -5.03 -2.17
N ARG A 68 -6.24 -5.39 -3.07
CA ARG A 68 -7.25 -6.43 -2.83
C ARG A 68 -6.59 -7.76 -2.43
N GLY A 69 -6.92 -8.27 -1.24
CA GLY A 69 -6.36 -9.51 -0.71
C GLY A 69 -4.85 -9.48 -0.44
N ALA A 70 -4.22 -8.31 -0.41
CA ALA A 70 -2.80 -8.17 -0.10
C ALA A 70 -2.53 -8.41 1.39
N ASP A 71 -1.32 -8.84 1.71
CA ASP A 71 -0.80 -8.92 3.08
C ASP A 71 0.04 -7.67 3.37
N LEU A 72 -0.52 -6.76 4.16
CA LEU A 72 0.04 -5.46 4.53
C LEU A 72 0.24 -5.37 6.04
N ARG A 73 0.38 -6.51 6.72
CA ARG A 73 0.61 -6.52 8.18
C ARG A 73 1.87 -5.74 8.53
N GLU A 74 1.83 -4.98 9.62
CA GLU A 74 2.94 -4.13 10.08
C GLU A 74 3.46 -3.12 9.04
N ALA A 75 2.73 -2.90 7.94
CA ALA A 75 3.15 -1.94 6.91
C ALA A 75 2.97 -0.50 7.41
N ASP A 76 3.92 0.37 7.07
CA ASP A 76 3.86 1.80 7.35
C ASP A 76 3.31 2.54 6.13
N LEU A 77 2.03 2.93 6.19
CA LEU A 77 1.34 3.77 5.21
C LEU A 77 1.09 5.18 5.76
N SER A 78 1.86 5.61 6.77
CA SER A 78 1.68 6.91 7.39
C SER A 78 1.89 8.04 6.36
N ARG A 79 1.03 9.06 6.41
CA ARG A 79 1.00 10.21 5.49
C ARG A 79 0.80 9.85 4.01
N ALA A 80 0.51 8.58 3.69
CA ALA A 80 0.25 8.18 2.32
C ALA A 80 -1.07 8.79 1.83
N ARG A 81 -1.13 9.08 0.52
CA ARG A 81 -2.35 9.52 -0.15
C ARG A 81 -2.98 8.32 -0.84
N LEU A 82 -4.05 7.80 -0.24
CA LEU A 82 -4.73 6.55 -0.58
C LEU A 82 -6.19 6.80 -1.01
N VAL A 83 -6.42 7.96 -1.61
CA VAL A 83 -7.75 8.37 -2.10
C VAL A 83 -8.27 7.32 -3.09
N ASP A 84 -9.49 6.84 -2.90
CA ASP A 84 -10.14 5.80 -3.69
C ASP A 84 -9.37 4.46 -3.78
N ALA A 85 -8.43 4.18 -2.86
CA ALA A 85 -7.68 2.92 -2.85
C ALA A 85 -8.57 1.74 -2.42
N CYS A 86 -8.31 0.55 -2.98
CA CYS A 86 -9.06 -0.67 -2.67
C CYS A 86 -8.25 -1.61 -1.77
N PHE A 87 -8.67 -1.77 -0.52
CA PHE A 87 -8.12 -2.72 0.46
C PHE A 87 -9.04 -3.92 0.71
N ALA A 88 -9.99 -4.20 -0.18
CA ALA A 88 -10.99 -5.24 0.05
C ALA A 88 -10.33 -6.62 0.30
N GLY A 89 -10.64 -7.23 1.44
CA GLY A 89 -10.08 -8.52 1.86
C GLY A 89 -8.59 -8.53 2.23
N ALA A 90 -7.95 -7.36 2.36
CA ALA A 90 -6.54 -7.27 2.74
C ALA A 90 -6.31 -7.58 4.23
N ASP A 91 -5.13 -8.09 4.56
CA ASP A 91 -4.68 -8.23 5.95
C ASP A 91 -3.86 -7.01 6.34
N LEU A 92 -4.42 -6.16 7.20
CA LEU A 92 -3.89 -4.85 7.61
C LEU A 92 -3.59 -4.82 9.10
N ARG A 93 -3.38 -5.99 9.72
CA ARG A 93 -3.11 -6.05 11.16
C ARG A 93 -1.85 -5.29 11.51
N ASP A 94 -1.93 -4.49 12.56
CA ASP A 94 -0.84 -3.65 13.05
C ASP A 94 -0.26 -2.68 11.99
N ALA A 95 -1.01 -2.39 10.91
CA ALA A 95 -0.61 -1.42 9.90
C ALA A 95 -0.78 0.03 10.39
N ASP A 96 0.10 0.92 9.96
CA ASP A 96 0.08 2.33 10.33
C ASP A 96 -0.49 3.17 9.19
N PHE A 97 -1.62 3.84 9.42
CA PHE A 97 -2.23 4.82 8.52
C PHE A 97 -2.25 6.23 9.12
N GLU A 98 -1.34 6.54 10.04
CA GLU A 98 -1.31 7.83 10.71
C GLU A 98 -1.19 8.98 9.71
N ARG A 99 -2.09 9.96 9.80
CA ARG A 99 -2.16 11.12 8.88
C ARG A 99 -2.33 10.76 7.40
N ALA A 100 -2.70 9.53 7.08
CA ALA A 100 -2.98 9.13 5.70
C ALA A 100 -4.30 9.75 5.21
N ASP A 101 -4.41 10.00 3.90
CA ASP A 101 -5.66 10.38 3.25
C ASP A 101 -6.36 9.15 2.71
N LEU A 102 -7.41 8.69 3.40
CA LEU A 102 -8.19 7.49 3.08
C LEU A 102 -9.54 7.83 2.42
N SER A 103 -9.69 9.05 1.89
CA SER A 103 -10.96 9.50 1.31
C SER A 103 -11.43 8.56 0.19
N GLY A 104 -12.59 7.94 0.35
CA GLY A 104 -13.14 6.99 -0.63
C GLY A 104 -12.51 5.59 -0.65
N ALA A 105 -11.56 5.29 0.26
CA ALA A 105 -10.92 3.99 0.31
C ALA A 105 -11.90 2.88 0.75
N ASP A 106 -11.81 1.72 0.10
CA ASP A 106 -12.65 0.54 0.39
C ASP A 106 -11.92 -0.47 1.27
N PHE A 107 -12.38 -0.64 2.51
CA PHE A 107 -11.86 -1.61 3.47
C PHE A 107 -12.76 -2.85 3.63
N SER A 108 -13.66 -3.11 2.68
CA SER A 108 -14.63 -4.21 2.78
C SER A 108 -13.96 -5.57 3.00
N GLY A 109 -14.20 -6.18 4.16
CA GLY A 109 -13.64 -7.48 4.53
C GLY A 109 -12.15 -7.47 4.87
N ALA A 110 -11.53 -6.28 5.02
CA ALA A 110 -10.16 -6.17 5.47
C ALA A 110 -10.04 -6.45 6.98
N ASP A 111 -8.89 -7.00 7.41
CA ASP A 111 -8.57 -7.22 8.82
C ASP A 111 -7.75 -6.04 9.36
N LEU A 112 -8.41 -5.16 10.12
CA LEU A 112 -7.83 -3.91 10.64
C LEU A 112 -7.37 -4.03 12.11
N ARG A 113 -7.28 -5.24 12.69
CA ARG A 113 -6.96 -5.38 14.11
C ARG A 113 -5.57 -4.80 14.42
N GLY A 114 -5.50 -3.87 15.37
CA GLY A 114 -4.24 -3.20 15.74
C GLY A 114 -3.79 -2.10 14.78
N ALA A 115 -4.52 -1.84 13.69
CA ALA A 115 -4.17 -0.76 12.77
C ALA A 115 -4.34 0.61 13.43
N SER A 116 -3.38 1.52 13.21
CA SER A 116 -3.46 2.91 13.67
C SER A 116 -4.05 3.80 12.58
N PHE A 117 -4.98 4.67 12.95
CA PHE A 117 -5.59 5.67 12.07
C PHE A 117 -5.48 7.08 12.67
N LEU A 118 -4.49 7.31 13.54
CA LEU A 118 -4.36 8.59 14.24
C LEU A 118 -4.22 9.73 13.23
N ASP A 119 -5.06 10.76 13.37
CA ASP A 119 -5.13 11.91 12.46
C ASP A 119 -5.37 11.57 10.97
N ALA A 120 -5.81 10.35 10.64
CA ALA A 120 -6.15 9.98 9.27
C ALA A 120 -7.37 10.78 8.76
N ILE A 121 -7.36 11.12 7.48
CA ILE A 121 -8.48 11.78 6.81
C ILE A 121 -9.46 10.70 6.35
N GLN A 122 -10.72 10.82 6.79
CA GLN A 122 -11.80 9.89 6.46
C GLN A 122 -11.45 8.42 6.79
N PRO A 123 -11.13 8.10 8.05
CA PRO A 123 -10.86 6.71 8.46
C PRO A 123 -12.09 5.82 8.23
N PRO A 124 -11.90 4.48 8.16
CA PRO A 124 -13.00 3.54 7.99
C PRO A 124 -14.06 3.71 9.09
N SER A 125 -15.33 3.52 8.72
CA SER A 125 -16.47 3.93 9.55
C SER A 125 -16.55 3.23 10.91
N GLN A 126 -15.88 2.10 11.11
CA GLN A 126 -15.75 1.42 12.41
C GLN A 126 -14.47 0.56 12.45
N PRO A 127 -13.45 0.89 13.27
CA PRO A 127 -12.51 -0.10 13.78
C PRO A 127 -13.23 -0.87 14.90
N ASN A 128 -13.46 -2.17 14.71
CA ASN A 128 -14.09 -3.03 15.71
C ASN A 128 -13.06 -3.56 16.71
#